data_AF-A0A965QXH9-F1
#
_entry.id   AF-A0A965QXH9-F1
#
_cell.length_a   1.000
_cell.length_b   1.000
_cell.length_c   1.000
_cell.angle_alpha   90.00
_cell.angle_beta   90.00
_cell.angle_gamma   90.00
#
_symmetry.space_group_name_H-M   'P 1'
#
loop_
_entity.id
_entity.type
_entity.pdbx_description
1 polymer ?
#
loop_
_entity_poly.entity_id
_entity_poly.type
_entity_poly.pdbx_seq_one_letter_code
_entity_poly.pdbx_strand_id
1 'polypeptide(L)'
;MTAAHSSPGPAISVRGVSKRFGQTEVLHGIDLDIPNGQVTCVIGPSGSGKSTLLRCMAFLEEATEGTILINGEPLGFSQENGGQRVRLSPQRIRAVR
;
A
#
# COMPACT_ATOMS: atom_id res chain seq x y z
N MET A 1 -13.37 -18.44 29.87
CA MET A 1 -13.32 -18.44 28.39
C MET A 1 -12.76 -17.10 27.96
N THR A 2 -11.47 -17.04 27.65
CA THR A 2 -10.81 -15.78 27.26
C THR A 2 -11.05 -15.57 25.78
N ALA A 3 -11.75 -14.50 25.42
CA ALA A 3 -11.95 -14.13 24.02
C ALA A 3 -10.58 -13.99 23.35
N ALA A 4 -10.36 -14.73 22.26
CA ALA A 4 -9.23 -14.53 21.39
C ALA A 4 -9.29 -13.07 20.93
N HIS A 5 -8.34 -12.24 21.38
CA HIS A 5 -8.16 -10.92 20.82
C HIS A 5 -7.70 -11.17 19.39
N SER A 6 -8.60 -11.08 18.42
CA SER A 6 -8.21 -11.03 17.01
C SER A 6 -7.27 -9.84 16.89
N SER A 7 -5.98 -10.12 16.75
CA SER A 7 -4.98 -9.09 16.52
C SER A 7 -5.51 -8.21 15.39
N PRO A 8 -5.66 -6.89 15.57
CA PRO A 8 -6.00 -6.04 14.44
C PRO A 8 -4.94 -6.31 13.36
N GLY A 9 -5.39 -6.50 12.11
CA GLY A 9 -4.50 -6.73 10.98
C GLY A 9 -3.45 -5.61 10.84
N PRO A 10 -2.50 -5.70 9.90
CA PRO A 10 -1.51 -4.65 9.73
C PRO A 10 -2.17 -3.27 9.49
N ALA A 11 -1.55 -2.21 10.01
CA ALA A 11 -2.01 -0.84 9.77
C ALA A 11 -1.88 -0.45 8.30
N ILE A 12 -0.82 -0.93 7.64
CA ILE A 12 -0.61 -0.77 6.20
C ILE A 12 -0.24 -2.12 5.61
N SER A 13 -0.94 -2.53 4.56
CA SER A 13 -0.61 -3.72 3.79
C SER A 13 -0.36 -3.36 2.34
N VAL A 14 0.82 -3.69 1.84
CA VAL A 14 1.29 -3.45 0.47
C VAL A 14 1.40 -4.81 -0.21
N ARG A 15 0.77 -4.97 -1.37
CA ARG A 15 0.78 -6.21 -2.13
C ARG A 15 1.10 -5.97 -3.60
N GLY A 16 2.21 -6.55 -4.06
CA GLY A 16 2.68 -6.49 -5.44
C GLY A 16 2.82 -5.08 -5.99
N VAL A 17 3.18 -4.10 -5.16
CA VAL A 17 3.19 -2.69 -5.59
C VAL A 17 4.38 -2.40 -6.48
N SER A 18 4.07 -2.00 -7.71
CA SER A 18 5.05 -1.50 -8.68
C SER A 18 4.76 -0.05 -9.03
N LYS A 19 5.80 0.70 -9.37
CA LYS A 19 5.69 2.11 -9.80
C LYS A 19 6.66 2.38 -10.93
N ARG A 20 6.11 2.87 -12.04
CA ARG A 20 6.85 3.37 -13.20
C ARG A 20 6.65 4.88 -13.37
N PHE A 21 7.72 5.56 -13.74
CA PHE A 21 7.69 6.93 -14.24
C PHE A 21 8.16 6.90 -15.70
N GLY A 22 7.20 7.00 -16.62
CA GLY A 22 7.47 6.71 -18.03
C GLY A 22 7.98 5.28 -18.21
N GLN A 23 9.19 5.12 -18.75
CA GLN A 23 9.79 3.80 -18.98
C GLN A 23 10.57 3.26 -17.77
N THR A 24 10.89 4.11 -16.79
CA THR A 24 11.70 3.73 -15.63
C THR A 24 10.84 3.11 -14.54
N GLU A 25 11.10 1.86 -14.19
CA GLU A 25 10.50 1.20 -13.02
C GLU A 25 11.34 1.46 -11.78
N VAL A 26 10.69 1.94 -10.72
CA VAL A 26 11.31 2.36 -9.46
C VAL A 26 10.92 1.45 -8.29
N LEU A 27 9.70 0.92 -8.29
CA LEU A 27 9.26 -0.12 -7.37
C LEU A 27 8.95 -1.38 -8.18
N HIS A 28 9.45 -2.51 -7.72
CA HIS A 28 9.39 -3.80 -8.43
C HIS A 28 8.63 -4.82 -7.58
N GLY A 29 7.29 -4.78 -7.62
CA GLY A 29 6.43 -5.78 -6.95
C GLY A 29 6.66 -5.88 -5.44
N ILE A 30 6.55 -4.77 -4.71
CA ILE A 30 6.81 -4.73 -3.27
C ILE A 30 5.66 -5.36 -2.48
N ASP A 31 6.00 -6.30 -1.60
CA ASP A 31 5.13 -6.85 -0.56
C ASP A 31 5.65 -6.44 0.83
N LEU A 32 4.80 -5.82 1.64
CA LEU A 32 5.15 -5.35 2.98
C LEU A 32 3.90 -5.25 3.86
N ASP A 33 4.03 -5.61 5.13
CA ASP A 33 3.05 -5.30 6.16
C ASP A 33 3.69 -4.43 7.25
N ILE A 34 3.02 -3.33 7.60
CA ILE A 34 3.40 -2.46 8.72
C ILE A 34 2.43 -2.76 9.87
N PRO A 35 2.91 -3.32 10.99
CA PRO A 35 2.04 -3.67 12.11
C PRO A 35 1.39 -2.45 12.76
N ASN A 36 0.22 -2.65 13.34
CA ASN A 36 -0.47 -1.64 14.13
C ASN A 36 0.37 -1.20 15.34
N GLY A 37 0.40 0.11 15.60
CA GLY A 37 1.10 0.70 16.75
C GLY A 37 2.64 0.66 16.68
N GLN A 38 3.23 0.26 15.56
CA GLN A 38 4.69 0.19 15.41
C GLN A 38 5.24 1.34 14.58
N VAL A 39 6.41 1.85 15.00
CA VAL A 39 7.23 2.73 14.16
C VAL A 39 8.14 1.85 13.31
N THR A 40 7.94 1.89 11.99
CA THR A 40 8.74 1.11 11.03
C THR A 40 9.68 2.03 10.25
N CYS A 41 10.94 1.62 10.09
CA CYS A 41 11.93 2.35 9.30
C CYS A 41 12.22 1.61 7.99
N VAL A 42 12.29 2.35 6.88
CA VAL A 42 12.70 1.81 5.58
C VAL A 42 14.09 2.36 5.25
N ILE A 43 15.08 1.46 5.15
CA ILE A 43 16.49 1.79 4.87
C ILE A 43 16.94 1.21 3.53
N GLY A 44 17.97 1.80 2.94
CA GLY A 44 18.55 1.34 1.69
C GLY A 44 19.30 2.43 0.92
N PRO A 45 20.09 2.06 -0.12
CA PRO A 45 20.89 3.00 -0.91
C PRO A 45 20.08 4.13 -1.54
N SER A 46 20.74 5.24 -1.90
CA SER A 46 20.07 6.29 -2.69
C SER A 46 19.51 5.70 -4.00
N GLY A 47 18.34 6.17 -4.42
CA GLY A 47 17.68 5.68 -5.64
C GLY A 47 16.91 4.36 -5.50
N SER A 48 16.97 3.65 -4.37
CA SER A 48 16.29 2.35 -4.17
C SER A 48 14.75 2.41 -4.07
N GLY A 49 14.13 3.55 -4.37
CA GLY A 49 12.67 3.69 -4.36
C GLY A 49 12.01 4.01 -3.02
N LYS A 50 12.76 4.17 -1.91
CA LYS A 50 12.18 4.43 -0.56
C LYS A 50 11.16 5.58 -0.53
N SER A 51 11.55 6.75 -1.01
CA SER A 51 10.66 7.93 -1.05
C SER A 51 9.45 7.70 -1.94
N THR A 52 9.60 6.92 -3.02
CA THR A 52 8.51 6.53 -3.90
C THR A 52 7.52 5.61 -3.18
N LEU A 53 8.01 4.60 -2.46
CA LEU A 53 7.17 3.71 -1.65
C LEU A 53 6.40 4.49 -0.58
N LEU A 54 7.09 5.37 0.16
CA LEU A 54 6.45 6.24 1.16
C LEU A 54 5.38 7.15 0.54
N ARG A 55 5.65 7.75 -0.63
CA ARG A 55 4.66 8.56 -1.36
C ARG A 55 3.46 7.75 -1.84
N CYS A 56 3.66 6.49 -2.25
CA CYS A 56 2.56 5.61 -2.59
C CYS A 56 1.69 5.28 -1.39
N MET A 57 2.28 4.96 -0.24
CA MET A 57 1.52 4.71 1.00
C MET A 57 0.79 5.96 1.51
N ALA A 58 1.35 7.15 1.30
CA ALA A 58 0.71 8.42 1.62
C ALA A 58 -0.27 8.92 0.54
N PHE A 59 -0.51 8.14 -0.53
CA PHE A 59 -1.30 8.51 -1.70
C PHE A 59 -0.91 9.84 -2.37
N LEU A 60 0.36 10.21 -2.27
CA LEU A 60 0.96 11.32 -3.03
C LEU A 60 1.42 10.86 -4.41
N GLU A 61 1.54 9.54 -4.60
CA GLU A 61 1.81 8.91 -5.88
C GLU A 61 0.95 7.67 -6.07
N GLU A 62 0.27 7.56 -7.20
CA GLU A 62 -0.49 6.35 -7.51
C GLU A 62 0.47 5.24 -7.93
N ALA A 63 0.36 4.07 -7.29
CA ALA A 63 1.04 2.87 -7.74
C ALA A 63 0.55 2.47 -9.14
N THR A 64 1.46 2.03 -10.00
CA THR A 64 1.13 1.56 -11.36
C THR A 64 0.40 0.22 -11.29
N GLU A 65 0.84 -0.66 -10.40
CA GLU A 65 0.28 -2.00 -10.16
C GLU A 65 0.19 -2.29 -8.67
N GLY A 66 -0.49 -3.39 -8.32
CA GLY A 66 -0.67 -3.81 -6.94
C GLY A 66 -1.66 -2.94 -6.15
N THR A 67 -1.76 -3.25 -4.86
CA THR A 67 -2.71 -2.63 -3.95
C THR A 67 -2.06 -2.25 -2.63
N ILE A 68 -2.54 -1.15 -2.07
CA ILE A 68 -2.20 -0.70 -0.72
C ILE A 68 -3.51 -0.66 0.07
N LEU A 69 -3.50 -1.21 1.28
CA LEU A 69 -4.60 -1.15 2.22
C LEU A 69 -4.15 -0.40 3.47
N ILE A 70 -4.99 0.48 3.98
CA ILE A 70 -4.81 1.18 5.25
C ILE A 70 -5.90 0.69 6.20
N ASN A 71 -5.51 0.06 7.30
CA ASN A 71 -6.42 -0.57 8.27
C ASN A 71 -7.45 -1.52 7.61
N GLY A 72 -7.02 -2.23 6.55
CA GLY A 72 -7.86 -3.14 5.77
C GLY A 72 -8.69 -2.48 4.67
N GLU A 73 -8.72 -1.15 4.57
CA GLU A 73 -9.43 -0.43 3.51
C GLU A 73 -8.52 -0.12 2.32
N PRO A 74 -8.93 -0.39 1.07
CA PRO A 74 -8.08 -0.14 -0.10
C PRO A 74 -7.86 1.36 -0.37
N LEU A 75 -6.61 1.72 -0.65
CA LEU A 75 -6.19 3.09 -0.96
C LEU A 75 -6.01 3.25 -2.48
N GLY A 76 -6.86 4.08 -3.10
CA GLY A 76 -6.78 4.39 -4.53
C GLY A 76 -7.38 3.32 -5.44
N PHE A 77 -7.02 2.06 -5.22
CA PHE A 77 -7.40 0.93 -6.08
C PHE A 77 -7.79 -0.28 -5.24
N SER A 78 -8.79 -1.03 -5.68
CA SER A 78 -9.16 -2.35 -5.16
C SER A 78 -8.86 -3.43 -6.19
N GLN A 79 -8.77 -4.68 -5.73
CA GLN A 79 -8.80 -5.86 -6.61
C GLN A 79 -10.17 -6.53 -6.49
N GLU A 80 -10.82 -6.76 -7.62
CA GLU A 80 -12.08 -7.51 -7.69
C GLU A 80 -11.84 -9.00 -7.91
N ASN A 81 -12.90 -9.81 -7.74
CA ASN A 81 -12.88 -11.24 -8.01
C ASN A 81 -12.54 -11.48 -9.49
N GLY A 82 -11.31 -11.93 -9.76
CA GLY A 82 -10.74 -12.03 -11.10
C GLY A 82 -9.41 -11.31 -11.27
N GLY A 83 -8.90 -10.63 -10.25
CA GLY A 83 -7.60 -9.95 -10.27
C GLY A 83 -7.62 -8.61 -11.01
N GLN A 84 -8.79 -8.16 -11.46
CA GLN A 84 -8.92 -6.85 -12.11
C GLN A 84 -8.72 -5.75 -11.07
N ARG A 85 -7.78 -4.85 -11.35
CA ARG A 85 -7.51 -3.66 -10.55
C ARG A 85 -8.45 -2.54 -10.94
N VAL A 86 -9.26 -2.07 -9.99
CA VAL A 86 -10.30 -1.05 -10.22
C VAL A 86 -9.97 0.21 -9.42
N ARG A 87 -10.04 1.37 -10.07
CA ARG A 87 -9.83 2.67 -9.43
C ARG A 87 -11.04 3.03 -8.58
N LEU A 88 -10.79 3.42 -7.34
CA LEU A 88 -11.82 3.87 -6.42
C LEU A 88 -12.27 5.31 -6.73
N SER A 89 -13.49 5.64 -6.32
CA SER A 89 -13.99 7.00 -6.45
C SER A 89 -13.18 7.98 -5.57
N PRO A 90 -13.07 9.26 -5.96
CA PRO A 90 -12.35 10.26 -5.16
C PRO A 90 -12.86 10.39 -3.71
N GLN A 91 -14.15 10.16 -3.49
CA GLN A 91 -14.75 10.19 -2.16
C GLN A 91 -14.23 9.05 -1.28
N ARG A 92 -14.15 7.82 -1.81
CA ARG A 92 -13.60 6.66 -1.09
C ARG A 92 -12.12 6.85 -0.77
N ILE A 93 -11.35 7.35 -1.73
CA ILE A 93 -9.92 7.64 -1.54
C ILE A 93 -9.71 8.65 -0.40
N ARG A 94 -10.54 9.70 -0.34
CA ARG A 94 -10.45 10.73 0.72
C ARG A 94 -10.85 10.22 2.10
N ALA A 95 -11.67 9.17 2.20
CA ALA A 95 -12.09 8.61 3.47
C ALA A 95 -11.00 7.75 4.14
N VAL A 96 -10.01 7.28 3.36
CA VAL A 96 -8.92 6.41 3.83
C VAL A 96 -7.66 7.21 4.20
N ARG A 97 -7.50 8.41 3.61
CA ARG A 97 -6.31 9.26 3.77
C ARG A 97 -6.41 10.24 4.94
#